data_AF-A0A520JSG1-F1
#
_entry.id   AF-A0A520JSG1-F1
#
_cell.length_a   1.000
_cell.length_b   1.000
_cell.length_c   1.000
_cell.angle_alpha   90.00
_cell.angle_beta   90.00
_cell.angle_gamma   90.00
#
_symmetry.space_group_name_H-M   'P 1'
#
loop_
_entity.id
_entity.type
_entity.pdbx_description
1 polymer ?
#
loop_
_entity_poly.entity_id
_entity_poly.type
_entity_poly.pdbx_seq_one_letter_code
_entity_poly.pdbx_strand_id
1 'polypeptide(L)'
;MEKEMKSKRNRSWKISMFAFLFAVLAVISIGCASADTIYVPKEGNQTIQQAVNNASEGDAIIVRDAYTGIKENIDVTVAYLTIQSENGSANCIVNALNSNDHVFMSLMCSKIT
;
A
#
# COMPACT_ATOMS: atom_id res chain seq x y z
N MET A 1 43.10 38.67 21.41
CA MET A 1 42.21 37.81 22.22
C MET A 1 40.73 37.94 21.84
N GLU A 2 40.22 39.12 21.49
CA GLU A 2 38.80 39.31 21.13
C GLU A 2 38.35 38.58 19.83
N LYS A 3 39.20 38.56 18.80
CA LYS A 3 38.91 37.89 17.51
C LYS A 3 38.73 36.37 17.65
N GLU A 4 39.51 35.75 18.53
CA GLU A 4 39.44 34.32 18.87
C GLU A 4 38.10 33.95 19.51
N MET A 5 37.59 34.79 20.42
CA MET A 5 36.30 34.53 21.09
C MET A 5 35.11 34.63 20.14
N LYS A 6 35.15 35.57 19.19
CA LYS A 6 34.08 35.76 18.19
C LYS A 6 34.04 34.60 17.18
N SER A 7 35.21 34.06 16.83
CA SER A 7 35.38 32.87 15.99
C SER A 7 34.77 31.61 16.61
N LYS A 8 35.11 31.32 17.87
CA LYS A 8 34.60 30.13 18.58
C LYS A 8 33.07 30.15 18.73
N ARG A 9 32.49 31.32 18.99
CA ARG A 9 31.04 31.51 19.14
C ARG A 9 30.28 31.28 17.84
N ASN A 10 30.79 31.78 16.71
CA ASN A 10 30.14 31.58 15.40
C ASN A 10 30.25 30.13 14.92
N ARG A 11 31.33 29.43 15.27
CA ARG A 11 31.52 28.02 14.95
C ARG A 11 30.55 27.14 15.74
N SER A 12 30.41 27.42 17.03
CA SER A 12 29.48 26.69 17.91
C SER A 12 28.01 26.91 17.53
N TRP A 13 27.63 28.16 17.21
CA TRP A 13 26.25 28.46 16.78
C TRP A 13 25.89 27.79 15.45
N LYS A 14 26.82 27.76 14.49
CA LYS A 14 26.65 27.04 13.22
C LYS A 14 26.49 25.54 13.42
N ILE A 15 27.33 24.92 14.26
CA ILE A 15 27.22 23.48 14.57
C ILE A 15 25.86 23.16 15.19
N SER A 16 25.40 24.00 16.13
CA SER A 16 24.08 23.84 16.75
C SER A 16 22.93 23.98 15.76
N MET A 17 23.00 24.94 14.83
CA MET A 17 22.00 25.11 13.77
C MET A 17 21.94 23.91 12.82
N PHE A 18 23.10 23.38 12.42
CA PHE A 18 23.17 22.19 11.58
C PHE A 18 22.65 20.94 12.30
N ALA A 19 22.96 20.77 13.59
CA ALA A 19 22.45 19.66 14.39
C ALA A 19 20.91 19.72 14.55
N PHE A 20 20.35 20.91 14.75
CA PHE A 20 18.90 21.11 14.84
C PHE A 20 18.21 20.82 13.50
N LEU A 21 18.78 21.30 12.39
CA LEU A 21 18.27 21.01 11.05
C LEU A 21 18.25 19.50 10.77
N PHE A 22 19.34 18.81 11.08
CA PHE A 22 19.45 17.35 10.88
C PHE A 22 18.44 16.57 11.74
N ALA A 23 18.22 17.01 12.99
CA ALA A 23 17.22 16.42 13.87
C ALA A 23 15.79 16.62 13.35
N VAL A 24 15.47 17.81 12.82
CA VAL A 24 14.15 18.07 12.21
C VAL A 24 13.92 17.20 10.98
N LEU A 25 14.93 17.06 10.09
CA LEU A 25 14.86 16.18 8.93
C LEU A 25 14.65 14.69 9.30
N ALA A 26 15.24 14.22 10.40
CA ALA A 26 15.08 12.85 10.86
C ALA A 26 13.67 12.53 11.39
N VAL A 27 12.91 13.52 11.86
CA VAL A 27 11.56 13.33 12.43
C VAL A 27 10.46 13.37 11.37
N ILE A 28 10.72 13.92 10.18
CA ILE A 28 9.72 14.06 9.10
C ILE A 28 9.45 12.72 8.37
N SER A 29 10.26 11.69 8.59
CA SER A 29 10.15 10.40 7.88
C SER A 29 9.06 9.45 8.39
N ILE A 30 8.08 9.92 9.17
CA ILE A 30 6.91 9.11 9.54
C ILE A 30 6.01 9.07 8.30
N GLY A 31 6.17 8.05 7.47
CA GLY A 31 5.36 7.85 6.27
C GLY A 31 3.89 7.74 6.63
N CYS A 32 3.06 8.62 6.06
CA CYS A 32 1.62 8.42 6.05
C CYS A 32 1.34 7.24 5.12
N ALA A 33 0.90 6.10 5.65
CA ALA A 33 0.40 5.02 4.81
C ALA A 33 -0.92 5.50 4.19
N SER A 34 -0.89 5.82 2.90
CA SER A 34 -2.07 6.08 2.10
C SER A 34 -2.48 4.79 1.41
N ALA A 35 -3.78 4.48 1.43
CA ALA A 35 -4.35 3.39 0.65
C ALA A 35 -4.01 3.56 -0.84
N ASP A 36 -3.50 2.51 -1.46
CA ASP A 36 -3.20 2.45 -2.89
C ASP A 36 -4.30 1.70 -3.67
N THR A 37 -4.36 1.95 -4.97
CA THR A 37 -5.31 1.30 -5.88
C THR A 37 -4.59 0.36 -6.84
N ILE A 38 -4.81 -0.94 -6.65
CA ILE A 38 -4.21 -2.01 -7.45
C ILE A 38 -5.21 -2.46 -8.51
N TYR A 39 -4.84 -2.41 -9.78
CA TYR A 39 -5.70 -2.85 -10.88
C TYR A 39 -5.37 -4.27 -11.32
N VAL A 40 -6.40 -5.05 -11.69
CA VAL A 40 -6.26 -6.41 -12.22
C VAL A 40 -6.96 -6.51 -13.58
N PRO A 41 -6.29 -6.94 -14.66
CA PRO A 41 -4.86 -7.22 -14.75
C PRO A 41 -4.04 -5.94 -14.97
N LYS A 42 -3.03 -5.61 -14.15
CA LYS A 42 -2.12 -4.45 -14.38
C LYS A 42 -0.79 -4.64 -13.64
N GLU A 43 0.32 -4.15 -14.22
CA GLU A 43 1.62 -4.02 -13.53
C GLU A 43 2.11 -5.32 -12.85
N GLY A 44 1.87 -6.47 -13.50
CA GLY A 44 2.28 -7.79 -12.98
C GLY A 44 1.26 -8.49 -12.10
N ASN A 45 0.18 -7.82 -11.69
CA ASN A 45 -0.99 -8.44 -11.06
C ASN A 45 -1.90 -8.99 -12.16
N GLN A 46 -1.72 -10.25 -12.54
CA GLN A 46 -2.55 -10.91 -13.54
C GLN A 46 -3.78 -11.58 -12.92
N THR A 47 -3.68 -11.99 -11.65
CA THR A 47 -4.76 -12.62 -10.90
C THR A 47 -5.18 -11.78 -9.70
N ILE A 48 -6.37 -12.06 -9.16
CA ILE A 48 -6.86 -11.36 -7.98
C ILE A 48 -6.00 -11.74 -6.77
N GLN A 49 -5.60 -13.02 -6.62
CA GLN A 49 -4.72 -13.43 -5.53
C GLN A 49 -3.35 -12.72 -5.58
N GLN A 50 -2.79 -12.47 -6.77
CA GLN A 50 -1.54 -11.70 -6.88
C GLN A 50 -1.72 -10.28 -6.38
N ALA A 51 -2.83 -9.62 -6.73
CA ALA A 51 -3.14 -8.30 -6.22
C ALA A 51 -3.33 -8.32 -4.69
N VAL A 52 -4.00 -9.34 -4.13
CA VAL A 52 -4.15 -9.50 -2.67
C VAL A 52 -2.79 -9.67 -1.99
N ASN A 53 -1.90 -10.48 -2.56
CA ASN A 53 -0.55 -10.71 -2.00
C ASN A 53 0.33 -9.44 -2.03
N ASN A 54 0.06 -8.53 -2.96
CA ASN A 54 0.77 -7.26 -3.10
C ASN A 54 0.11 -6.10 -2.35
N ALA A 55 -1.12 -6.29 -1.86
CA ALA A 55 -1.88 -5.26 -1.17
C ALA A 55 -1.40 -5.07 0.28
N SER A 56 -1.52 -3.84 0.74
CA SER A 56 -1.35 -3.41 2.12
C SER A 56 -2.70 -3.08 2.76
N GLU A 57 -2.68 -2.87 4.08
CA GLU A 57 -3.88 -2.54 4.85
C GLU A 57 -4.59 -1.29 4.28
N GLY A 58 -5.88 -1.43 4.00
CA GLY A 58 -6.73 -0.34 3.47
C GLY A 58 -6.70 -0.16 1.95
N ASP A 59 -5.91 -0.93 1.21
CA ASP A 59 -5.84 -0.84 -0.25
C ASP A 59 -7.15 -1.25 -0.95
N ALA A 60 -7.28 -0.82 -2.20
CA ALA A 60 -8.38 -1.18 -3.08
C ALA A 60 -7.87 -1.94 -4.31
N ILE A 61 -8.44 -3.12 -4.56
CA ILE A 61 -8.23 -3.91 -5.76
C ILE A 61 -9.39 -3.66 -6.72
N ILE A 62 -9.09 -3.12 -7.89
CA ILE A 62 -10.05 -2.86 -8.96
C ILE A 62 -9.88 -3.89 -10.08
N VAL A 63 -10.87 -4.77 -10.23
CA VAL A 63 -10.90 -5.79 -11.27
C VAL A 63 -11.52 -5.21 -12.53
N ARG A 64 -10.71 -5.09 -13.57
CA ARG A 64 -11.09 -4.53 -14.88
C ARG A 64 -11.82 -5.55 -15.73
N ASP A 65 -12.61 -5.08 -16.69
CA ASP A 65 -13.34 -5.95 -17.62
C ASP A 65 -12.43 -6.82 -18.49
N ALA A 66 -11.17 -6.43 -18.66
CA ALA A 66 -10.17 -7.22 -19.37
C ALA A 66 -9.72 -8.48 -18.58
N TYR A 67 -10.12 -8.62 -17.32
CA TYR A 67 -9.86 -9.82 -16.53
C TYR A 67 -10.71 -10.98 -17.04
N THR A 68 -10.08 -11.96 -17.69
CA THR A 68 -10.77 -13.09 -18.31
C THR A 68 -11.03 -14.24 -17.33
N GLY A 69 -11.41 -13.95 -16.08
CA GLY A 69 -11.98 -14.90 -15.13
C GLY A 69 -11.18 -16.21 -15.00
N ILE A 70 -9.98 -16.14 -14.43
CA ILE A 70 -9.25 -17.37 -14.09
C ILE A 70 -9.99 -18.03 -12.93
N LYS A 71 -10.15 -19.37 -12.99
CA LYS A 71 -10.66 -20.08 -11.83
C LYS A 71 -9.60 -20.01 -10.73
N GLU A 72 -9.88 -19.29 -9.66
CA GLU A 72 -8.99 -19.13 -8.51
C GLU A 72 -9.79 -19.15 -7.22
N ASN A 73 -9.15 -19.61 -6.15
CA ASN A 73 -9.67 -19.47 -4.79
C ASN A 73 -8.86 -18.34 -4.15
N ILE A 74 -9.56 -17.32 -3.64
CA ILE A 74 -8.96 -16.07 -3.18
C ILE A 74 -8.95 -16.08 -1.65
N ASP A 75 -7.75 -16.02 -1.07
CA ASP A 75 -7.53 -15.84 0.37
C ASP A 75 -7.22 -14.37 0.66
N VAL A 76 -8.18 -13.72 1.32
CA VAL A 76 -8.11 -12.33 1.75
C VAL A 76 -7.48 -12.27 3.15
N THR A 77 -6.16 -12.17 3.17
CA THR A 77 -5.33 -12.13 4.38
C THR A 77 -5.03 -10.71 4.86
N VAL A 78 -5.29 -9.70 4.03
CA VAL A 78 -5.03 -8.28 4.31
C VAL A 78 -6.24 -7.63 4.96
N ALA A 79 -6.01 -6.84 6.01
CA ALA A 79 -7.06 -6.11 6.73
C ALA A 79 -7.57 -4.91 5.93
N TYR A 80 -8.88 -4.65 6.03
CA TYR A 80 -9.55 -3.52 5.37
C TYR A 80 -9.40 -3.47 3.84
N LEU A 81 -9.17 -4.62 3.21
CA LEU A 81 -9.03 -4.70 1.77
C LEU A 81 -10.39 -4.53 1.09
N THR A 82 -10.44 -3.71 0.05
CA THR A 82 -11.62 -3.58 -0.82
C THR A 82 -11.34 -4.29 -2.14
N ILE A 83 -12.20 -5.22 -2.56
CA ILE A 83 -12.15 -5.81 -3.90
C ILE A 83 -13.42 -5.38 -4.64
N GLN A 84 -13.23 -4.66 -5.75
CA GLN A 84 -14.30 -4.06 -6.51
C GLN A 84 -14.14 -4.24 -8.01
N SER A 85 -15.26 -4.40 -8.71
CA SER A 85 -15.31 -4.39 -10.18
C SER A 85 -15.24 -2.97 -10.74
N GLU A 86 -14.48 -2.77 -11.83
CA GLU A 86 -14.31 -1.46 -12.47
C GLU A 86 -15.63 -0.93 -13.06
N ASN A 87 -16.38 -1.78 -13.78
CA ASN A 87 -17.62 -1.42 -14.47
C ASN A 87 -18.85 -2.20 -13.98
N GLY A 88 -18.84 -2.56 -12.69
CA GLY A 88 -19.90 -3.33 -12.06
C GLY A 88 -19.79 -4.85 -12.27
N SER A 89 -20.69 -5.59 -11.64
CA SER A 89 -20.57 -7.04 -11.48
C SER A 89 -20.81 -7.87 -12.74
N ALA A 90 -21.36 -7.28 -13.81
CA ALA A 90 -21.79 -8.02 -15.00
C ALA A 90 -20.64 -8.74 -15.73
N ASN A 91 -19.44 -8.16 -15.72
CA ASN A 91 -18.26 -8.71 -16.41
C ASN A 91 -17.20 -9.27 -15.46
N CYS A 92 -17.42 -9.16 -14.14
CA CYS A 92 -16.45 -9.56 -13.13
C CYS A 92 -16.96 -10.81 -12.38
N ILE A 93 -16.87 -11.97 -13.05
CA ILE A 93 -17.26 -13.26 -12.48
C ILE A 93 -16.00 -14.03 -12.05
N VAL A 94 -15.88 -14.28 -10.75
CA VAL A 94 -14.83 -15.13 -10.18
C VAL A 94 -15.40 -16.50 -9.90
N ASN A 95 -14.77 -17.54 -10.45
CA ASN A 95 -15.16 -18.92 -10.24
C ASN A 95 -14.08 -19.63 -9.41
N ALA A 96 -14.49 -20.46 -8.46
CA ALA A 96 -13.55 -21.27 -7.70
C ALA A 96 -12.81 -22.25 -8.62
N LEU A 97 -11.50 -22.40 -8.41
CA LEU A 97 -10.72 -23.47 -9.04
C LEU A 97 -11.13 -24.82 -8.48
N ASN A 98 -11.24 -24.89 -7.16
CA ASN A 98 -11.79 -26.05 -6.46
C ASN A 98 -13.25 -25.77 -6.09
N SER A 99 -14.19 -26.46 -6.75
CA SER A 99 -15.63 -26.31 -6.48
C SER A 99 -16.06 -26.78 -5.10
N ASN A 100 -15.21 -27.54 -4.39
CA ASN A 100 -15.47 -27.96 -3.02
C ASN A 100 -15.02 -26.92 -1.98
N ASP A 101 -14.46 -25.80 -2.42
CA ASP A 101 -13.95 -24.72 -1.57
C ASP A 101 -14.59 -23.38 -1.94
N HIS A 102 -14.51 -22.42 -1.02
CA HIS A 102 -15.07 -21.10 -1.17
C HIS A 102 -14.28 -20.31 -2.22
N VAL A 103 -14.98 -19.55 -3.06
CA VAL A 103 -14.34 -18.63 -4.03
C VAL A 103 -13.53 -17.58 -3.28
N PHE A 104 -14.07 -17.07 -2.17
CA PHE A 104 -13.43 -16.11 -1.28
C PHE A 104 -13.37 -16.69 0.14
N MET A 105 -12.16 -16.81 0.67
CA MET A 105 -11.88 -17.01 2.09
C MET A 105 -11.41 -15.68 2.67
N SER A 106 -11.95 -15.26 3.80
CA SER A 106 -11.52 -14.01 4.45
C SER A 106 -11.15 -14.30 5.89
N LEU A 107 -9.89 -14.00 6.23
CA LEU A 107 -9.36 -14.16 7.59
C LEU A 107 -9.41 -12.84 8.38
N MET A 108 -9.82 -11.74 7.74
CA MET A 108 -9.83 -10.38 8.27
C MET A 108 -11.10 -9.62 7.85
N CYS A 109 -11.36 -8.44 8.42
CA CYS A 109 -12.49 -7.61 8.02
C CYS A 109 -12.21 -6.94 6.67
N SER A 110 -12.83 -7.45 5.60
CA SER A 110 -12.65 -6.96 4.22
C SER A 110 -13.98 -6.84 3.49
N LYS A 111 -14.05 -5.94 2.50
CA LYS A 111 -15.28 -5.65 1.74
C LYS A 111 -15.12 -6.09 0.29
N ILE A 112 -16.02 -6.95 -0.16
CA ILE A 112 -16.09 -7.45 -1.54
C ILE A 112 -17.39 -6.89 -2.13
N THR A 113 -17.33 -6.09 -3.20
CA THR A 113 -18.50 -5.40 -3.78
C THR A 113 -18.34 -5.19 -5.27
#